data_AF-A0AAE1BWH7-F1
#
_entry.id   AF-A0AAE1BWH7-F1
#
_cell.length_a   1.000
_cell.length_b   1.000
_cell.length_c   1.000
_cell.angle_alpha   90.00
_cell.angle_beta   90.00
_cell.angle_gamma   90.00
#
_symmetry.space_group_name_H-M   'P 1'
#
loop_
_entity.id
_entity.type
_entity.pdbx_description
1 polymer ?
#
loop_
_entity_poly.entity_id
_entity_poly.type
_entity_poly.pdbx_seq_one_letter_code
_entity_poly.pdbx_strand_id
1 'polypeptide(L)'
;MFQRYFSLGVYQPLALLGVPPAALLVHLQFNLVYQFWIHTELVGKCGPLEKQQVVFGQELRRCVDRVGSSVRHIRRGERQRTDSLWIGDQPQSLNVMWLQVFYFRAVYRKARSMTTWSDTFRALFYGPGWFPGTPRLGDPDTFPDVKAPRVKYDPQLPKWMEIYILVHFLILLLVQQHWITELQVFPWVSSLAFTLFIFFSTGIIGAMYDGWWWAPLLEATRCIAYVAYARDNPILAHPLLDLAVLAYFAVSSVMWCSQSMAVIKATLKHHKLE
;
A
#
# COMPACT_ATOMS: atom_id res chain seq x y z
N MET A 1 -0.05 -4.27 4.27
CA MET A 1 0.07 -4.76 5.66
C MET A 1 -1.31 -4.94 6.31
N PHE A 2 -2.25 -3.98 6.18
CA PHE A 2 -3.58 -4.05 6.79
C PHE A 2 -4.45 -5.22 6.33
N GLN A 3 -4.37 -5.62 5.05
CA GLN A 3 -5.10 -6.80 4.56
C GLN A 3 -4.71 -8.09 5.33
N ARG A 4 -3.44 -8.24 5.72
CA ARG A 4 -3.00 -9.39 6.53
C ARG A 4 -3.54 -9.31 7.97
N TYR A 5 -3.63 -8.11 8.55
CA TYR A 5 -4.27 -7.93 9.87
C TYR A 5 -5.78 -8.16 9.84
N PHE A 6 -6.48 -7.74 8.78
CA PHE A 6 -7.89 -8.12 8.58
C PHE A 6 -8.06 -9.63 8.41
N SER A 7 -7.13 -10.29 7.71
CA SER A 7 -7.15 -11.75 7.61
C SER A 7 -6.90 -12.43 8.96
N LEU A 8 -6.08 -11.82 9.84
CA LEU A 8 -5.88 -12.31 11.21
C LEU A 8 -7.21 -12.32 11.98
N GLY A 9 -8.00 -11.26 11.87
CA GLY A 9 -9.33 -11.18 12.51
C GLY A 9 -10.31 -12.26 12.03
N VAL A 10 -10.13 -12.81 10.82
CA VAL A 10 -10.96 -13.91 10.28
C VAL A 10 -10.40 -15.28 10.64
N TYR A 11 -9.07 -15.47 10.55
CA TYR A 11 -8.44 -16.77 10.75
C TYR A 11 -8.15 -17.11 12.21
N GLN A 12 -7.96 -16.12 13.09
CA GLN A 12 -7.65 -16.34 14.51
C GLN A 12 -8.84 -16.92 15.30
N PRO A 13 -10.10 -16.47 15.10
CA PRO A 13 -11.26 -17.14 15.68
C PRO A 13 -11.39 -18.60 15.20
N LEU A 14 -11.13 -18.89 13.92
CA LEU A 14 -11.16 -20.25 13.39
C LEU A 14 -10.13 -21.16 14.07
N ALA A 15 -8.92 -20.64 14.33
CA ALA A 15 -7.90 -21.37 15.08
C ALA A 15 -8.34 -21.65 16.53
N LEU A 16 -8.98 -20.68 17.20
CA LEU A 16 -9.54 -20.86 18.55
C LEU A 16 -10.70 -21.86 18.58
N LEU A 17 -11.47 -21.96 17.50
CA LEU A 17 -12.53 -22.94 17.31
C LEU A 17 -12.01 -24.36 16.98
N GLY A 18 -10.70 -24.58 17.04
CA GLY A 18 -10.08 -25.89 16.87
C GLY A 18 -9.78 -26.28 15.44
N VAL A 19 -9.86 -25.36 14.47
CA VAL A 19 -9.43 -25.65 13.09
C VAL A 19 -7.90 -25.87 13.08
N PRO A 20 -7.41 -27.03 12.60
CA PRO A 20 -5.99 -27.31 12.58
C PRO A 20 -5.21 -26.24 11.79
N PRO A 21 -4.09 -25.70 12.30
CA PRO A 21 -3.29 -24.69 11.60
C PRO A 21 -2.89 -25.12 10.18
N ALA A 22 -2.63 -26.41 9.97
CA ALA A 22 -2.33 -26.97 8.66
C ALA A 22 -3.45 -26.72 7.63
N ALA A 23 -4.72 -26.87 8.03
CA ALA A 23 -5.85 -26.63 7.14
C ALA A 23 -5.97 -25.14 6.75
N LEU A 24 -5.69 -24.24 7.70
CA LEU A 24 -5.68 -22.79 7.44
C LEU A 24 -4.57 -22.40 6.47
N LEU A 25 -3.36 -22.97 6.62
CA LEU A 25 -2.24 -22.74 5.72
C LEU A 25 -2.51 -23.25 4.31
N VAL A 26 -3.11 -24.44 4.19
CA VAL A 26 -3.52 -25.00 2.89
C VAL A 26 -4.56 -24.09 2.23
N HIS A 27 -5.56 -23.63 2.98
CA HIS A 27 -6.56 -22.69 2.47
C HIS A 27 -5.93 -21.37 2.00
N LEU A 28 -5.01 -20.79 2.78
CA LEU A 28 -4.28 -19.58 2.40
C LEU A 28 -3.50 -19.77 1.09
N GLN A 29 -2.83 -20.92 0.93
CA GLN A 29 -2.08 -21.22 -0.28
C GLN A 29 -2.99 -21.38 -1.51
N PHE A 30 -4.13 -22.09 -1.36
CA PHE A 30 -5.12 -22.18 -2.42
C PHE A 30 -5.70 -20.82 -2.80
N ASN A 31 -5.96 -19.95 -1.82
CA ASN A 31 -6.43 -18.60 -2.08
C ASN A 31 -5.40 -17.76 -2.85
N LEU A 32 -4.10 -17.90 -2.55
CA LEU A 32 -3.03 -17.24 -3.30
C LEU A 32 -2.95 -17.73 -4.75
N VAL A 33 -3.05 -19.05 -4.98
CA VAL A 33 -3.10 -19.63 -6.32
C VAL A 33 -4.35 -19.15 -7.07
N TYR A 34 -5.49 -19.10 -6.39
CA TYR A 34 -6.74 -18.59 -6.96
C TYR A 34 -6.63 -17.12 -7.37
N GLN A 35 -6.02 -16.27 -6.53
CA GLN A 35 -5.76 -14.87 -6.87
C GLN A 35 -4.86 -14.75 -8.11
N PHE A 36 -3.81 -15.55 -8.21
CA PHE A 36 -2.97 -15.60 -9.41
C PHE A 36 -3.78 -16.05 -10.64
N TRP A 37 -4.61 -17.08 -10.51
CA TRP A 37 -5.46 -17.61 -11.59
C TRP A 37 -6.37 -16.54 -12.17
N ILE A 38 -7.09 -15.78 -11.32
CA ILE A 38 -8.04 -14.77 -11.81
C ILE A 38 -7.36 -13.51 -12.38
N HIS A 39 -6.07 -13.31 -12.10
CA HIS A 39 -5.27 -12.18 -12.56
C HIS A 39 -4.31 -12.53 -13.71
N THR A 40 -4.35 -13.76 -14.24
CA THR A 40 -3.55 -14.16 -15.40
C THR A 40 -4.38 -14.31 -16.66
N GLU A 41 -3.84 -13.88 -17.79
CA GLU A 41 -4.44 -14.07 -19.12
C GLU A 41 -4.13 -15.46 -19.72
N LEU A 42 -3.26 -16.24 -19.07
CA LEU A 42 -2.81 -17.54 -19.57
C LEU A 42 -3.91 -18.62 -19.50
N VAL A 43 -4.86 -18.47 -18.57
CA VAL A 43 -5.96 -19.42 -18.41
C VAL A 43 -7.20 -18.87 -19.12
N GLY A 44 -7.64 -19.57 -20.17
CA GLY A 44 -8.83 -19.21 -20.93
C GLY A 44 -10.15 -19.52 -20.21
N LYS A 45 -11.22 -19.75 -20.97
CA LYS A 45 -12.56 -19.96 -20.41
C LYS A 45 -12.69 -21.29 -19.66
N CYS A 46 -13.22 -21.25 -18.43
CA CYS A 46 -13.41 -22.43 -17.57
C CYS A 46 -14.78 -23.14 -17.71
N GLY A 47 -15.52 -22.89 -18.80
CA GLY A 47 -16.81 -23.57 -19.05
C GLY A 47 -17.87 -23.25 -17.98
N PRO A 48 -18.67 -24.21 -17.48
CA PRO A 48 -19.75 -23.95 -16.51
C PRO A 48 -19.32 -23.26 -15.22
N LEU A 49 -18.05 -23.43 -14.82
CA LEU A 49 -17.47 -22.83 -13.60
C LEU A 49 -17.29 -21.31 -13.71
N GLU A 50 -17.37 -20.75 -14.92
CA GLU A 50 -17.27 -19.31 -15.19
C GLU A 50 -18.38 -18.52 -14.47
N LYS A 51 -19.59 -19.11 -14.31
CA LYS A 51 -20.69 -18.48 -13.56
C LYS A 51 -20.32 -18.21 -12.10
N GLN A 52 -19.53 -19.08 -11.47
CA GLN A 52 -19.07 -18.90 -10.09
C GLN A 52 -17.97 -17.83 -9.99
N GLN A 53 -17.10 -17.78 -11.00
CA GLN A 53 -15.96 -16.87 -11.10
C GLN A 53 -16.40 -15.41 -11.30
N VAL A 54 -17.45 -15.20 -12.10
CA VAL A 54 -18.06 -13.88 -12.35
C VAL A 54 -18.69 -13.27 -11.08
N VAL A 55 -19.12 -14.09 -10.11
CA VAL A 55 -19.69 -13.59 -8.83
C VAL A 55 -18.64 -12.92 -7.93
N PHE A 56 -17.37 -13.28 -8.06
CA PHE A 56 -16.28 -12.68 -7.27
C PHE A 56 -15.44 -11.66 -8.05
N GLY A 57 -15.56 -11.62 -9.38
CA GLY A 57 -14.88 -10.65 -10.24
C GLY A 57 -15.82 -10.08 -11.29
N GLN A 58 -16.85 -9.32 -10.89
CA GLN A 58 -17.78 -8.72 -11.85
C GLN A 58 -17.12 -7.67 -12.76
N GLU A 59 -16.02 -7.05 -12.33
CA GLU A 59 -15.22 -6.18 -13.21
C GLU A 59 -14.49 -6.94 -14.32
N LEU A 60 -14.43 -8.28 -14.24
CA LEU A 60 -13.84 -9.13 -15.27
C LEU A 60 -14.72 -9.29 -16.50
N ARG A 61 -15.99 -8.86 -16.51
CA ARG A 61 -16.90 -9.12 -17.65
C ARG A 61 -16.43 -8.42 -18.94
N ARG A 62 -15.99 -7.16 -18.85
CA ARG A 62 -15.40 -6.45 -20.01
C ARG A 62 -14.03 -7.01 -20.42
N CYS A 63 -13.23 -7.51 -19.47
CA CYS A 63 -11.97 -8.19 -19.77
C CYS A 63 -12.19 -9.55 -20.46
N VAL A 64 -13.14 -10.36 -19.96
CA VAL A 64 -13.48 -11.69 -20.48
C VAL A 64 -14.18 -11.63 -21.84
N ASP A 65 -15.07 -10.65 -22.05
CA ASP A 65 -15.76 -10.49 -23.34
C ASP A 65 -14.77 -10.11 -24.45
N ARG A 66 -13.75 -9.30 -24.14
CA ARG A 66 -12.69 -8.98 -25.11
C ARG A 66 -11.67 -10.12 -25.29
N VAL A 67 -11.34 -10.88 -24.24
CA VAL A 67 -10.52 -12.12 -24.35
C VAL A 67 -11.21 -13.16 -25.23
N GLY A 68 -12.55 -13.26 -25.18
CA GLY A 68 -13.34 -14.12 -26.07
C GLY A 68 -13.32 -13.71 -27.55
N SER A 69 -13.21 -12.41 -27.85
CA SER A 69 -12.96 -11.92 -29.22
C SER A 69 -11.50 -12.07 -29.66
N SER A 70 -10.54 -11.92 -28.74
CA SER A 70 -9.10 -12.07 -29.01
C SER A 70 -8.74 -13.49 -29.45
N VAL A 71 -9.35 -14.53 -28.86
CA VAL A 71 -9.14 -15.94 -29.31
C VAL A 71 -9.62 -16.16 -30.76
N ARG A 72 -10.65 -15.44 -31.22
CA ARG A 72 -11.10 -15.51 -32.62
C ARG A 72 -10.17 -14.76 -33.58
N HIS A 73 -9.48 -13.71 -33.13
CA HIS A 73 -8.60 -12.88 -33.96
C HIS A 73 -7.15 -13.38 -34.00
N ILE A 74 -6.68 -14.09 -32.96
CA ILE A 74 -5.39 -14.81 -32.98
C ILE A 74 -5.38 -15.88 -34.08
N ARG A 75 -6.53 -16.48 -34.42
CA ARG A 75 -6.66 -17.41 -35.56
C ARG A 75 -6.54 -16.74 -36.93
N ARG A 76 -6.57 -15.39 -37.00
CA ARG A 76 -6.40 -14.56 -38.21
C ARG A 76 -5.08 -13.77 -38.26
N GLY A 77 -4.18 -13.95 -37.30
CA GLY A 77 -2.84 -13.34 -37.34
C GLY A 77 -2.77 -11.85 -36.95
N GLU A 78 -3.87 -11.25 -36.47
CA GLU A 78 -3.85 -9.87 -35.98
C GLU A 78 -3.63 -9.87 -34.46
N ARG A 79 -2.39 -9.58 -34.05
CA ARG A 79 -2.03 -9.40 -32.64
C ARG A 79 -2.35 -7.97 -32.23
N GLN A 80 -3.62 -7.69 -31.92
CA GLN A 80 -3.93 -6.47 -31.17
C GLN A 80 -3.27 -6.57 -29.80
N ARG A 81 -2.41 -5.59 -29.50
CA ARG A 81 -1.84 -5.38 -28.19
C ARG A 81 -3.02 -5.09 -27.27
N THR A 82 -3.45 -6.08 -26.49
CA THR A 82 -4.51 -5.88 -25.50
C THR A 82 -3.94 -4.93 -24.47
N ASP A 83 -4.32 -3.66 -24.56
CA ASP A 83 -4.06 -2.70 -23.49
C ASP A 83 -4.72 -3.26 -22.23
N SER A 84 -3.89 -3.70 -21.28
CA SER A 84 -4.36 -4.29 -20.04
C SER A 84 -5.23 -3.27 -19.32
N LEU A 85 -6.52 -3.55 -19.30
CA LEU A 85 -7.55 -2.65 -18.77
C LEU A 85 -7.57 -2.81 -17.24
N TRP A 86 -6.72 -2.04 -16.56
CA TRP A 86 -6.74 -1.92 -15.10
C TRP A 86 -7.93 -1.05 -14.69
N ILE A 87 -9.03 -1.68 -14.27
CA ILE A 87 -10.24 -1.00 -13.79
C ILE A 87 -10.09 -0.76 -12.28
N GLY A 88 -10.19 0.51 -11.89
CA GLY A 88 -10.00 1.01 -10.52
C GLY A 88 -9.41 2.42 -10.50
N ASP A 89 -9.78 3.22 -9.51
CA ASP A 89 -9.09 4.48 -9.22
C ASP A 89 -7.66 4.16 -8.78
N GLN A 90 -6.67 4.53 -9.60
CA GLN A 90 -5.27 4.32 -9.24
C GLN A 90 -4.84 5.41 -8.26
N PRO A 91 -4.37 5.04 -7.06
CA PRO A 91 -3.84 6.02 -6.12
C PRO A 91 -2.63 6.72 -6.73
N GLN A 92 -2.68 8.04 -6.78
CA GLN A 92 -1.60 8.91 -7.27
C GLN A 92 -0.61 9.17 -6.14
N SER A 93 0.01 8.11 -5.61
CA SER A 93 0.92 8.18 -4.48
C SER A 93 1.71 6.88 -4.36
N LEU A 94 3.01 6.99 -4.04
CA LEU A 94 3.86 5.83 -3.73
C LEU A 94 3.99 5.60 -2.22
N ASN A 95 3.39 6.46 -1.39
CA ASN A 95 3.42 6.31 0.04
C ASN A 95 2.66 5.06 0.51
N VAL A 96 3.40 4.07 1.02
CA VAL A 96 2.85 2.80 1.50
C VAL A 96 1.75 2.99 2.55
N MET A 97 1.89 3.96 3.45
CA MET A 97 0.90 4.24 4.50
C MET A 97 -0.37 4.84 3.93
N TRP A 98 -0.24 5.78 3.00
CA TRP A 98 -1.38 6.35 2.32
C TRP A 98 -2.16 5.29 1.55
N LEU A 99 -1.45 4.43 0.83
CA LEU A 99 -2.02 3.31 0.08
C LEU A 99 -2.78 2.34 0.99
N GLN A 100 -2.40 2.20 2.27
CA GLN A 100 -3.18 1.39 3.21
C GLN A 100 -4.55 1.99 3.52
N VAL A 101 -4.70 3.32 3.52
CA VAL A 101 -5.93 4.02 3.96
C VAL A 101 -6.77 4.50 2.78
N PHE A 102 -6.17 4.69 1.61
CA PHE A 102 -6.79 5.27 0.41
C PHE A 102 -8.17 4.67 0.08
N TYR A 103 -8.24 3.35 -0.06
CA TYR A 103 -9.50 2.66 -0.39
C TYR A 103 -10.49 2.66 0.78
N PHE A 104 -10.04 2.51 2.02
CA PHE A 104 -10.92 2.61 3.19
C PHE A 104 -11.55 3.99 3.31
N ARG A 105 -10.80 5.06 2.99
CA ARG A 105 -11.34 6.42 2.96
C ARG A 105 -12.43 6.56 1.90
N ALA A 106 -12.26 5.95 0.72
CA ALA A 106 -13.28 5.93 -0.33
C ALA A 106 -14.55 5.21 0.13
N VAL A 107 -14.40 4.01 0.72
CA VAL A 107 -15.51 3.22 1.28
C VAL A 107 -16.21 3.97 2.41
N TYR A 108 -15.46 4.58 3.33
CA TYR A 108 -16.02 5.37 4.43
C TYR A 108 -16.81 6.58 3.93
N ARG A 109 -16.28 7.30 2.94
CA ARG A 109 -16.96 8.46 2.33
C ARG A 109 -18.26 8.04 1.67
N LYS A 110 -18.25 6.91 0.96
CA LYS A 110 -19.45 6.30 0.36
C LYS A 110 -20.46 5.88 1.43
N ALA A 111 -20.02 5.23 2.50
CA ALA A 111 -20.91 4.85 3.60
C ALA A 111 -21.57 6.08 4.25
N ARG A 112 -20.82 7.19 4.38
CA ARG A 112 -21.32 8.47 4.90
C ARG A 112 -22.25 9.22 3.95
N SER A 113 -22.21 8.97 2.65
CA SER A 113 -23.13 9.59 1.70
C SER A 113 -24.51 8.90 1.65
N MET A 114 -24.67 7.77 2.34
CA MET A 114 -25.94 7.04 2.40
C MET A 114 -26.89 7.69 3.42
N THR A 115 -28.17 7.77 3.05
CA THR A 115 -29.22 8.37 3.90
C THR A 115 -29.77 7.39 4.92
N THR A 116 -29.84 6.10 4.58
CA THR A 116 -30.39 5.04 5.44
C THR A 116 -29.26 4.23 6.08
N TRP A 117 -29.40 3.89 7.37
CA TRP A 117 -28.47 2.99 8.07
C TRP A 117 -28.30 1.62 7.39
N SER A 118 -29.37 1.05 6.84
CA SER A 118 -29.30 -0.21 6.07
C SER A 118 -28.39 -0.06 4.84
N ASP A 119 -28.48 1.08 4.15
CA ASP A 119 -27.65 1.35 2.97
C ASP A 119 -26.21 1.70 3.35
N THR A 120 -25.98 2.33 4.51
CA THR A 120 -24.63 2.48 5.08
C THR A 120 -23.99 1.12 5.34
N PHE A 121 -24.71 0.20 5.98
CA PHE A 121 -24.21 -1.16 6.21
C PHE A 121 -23.95 -1.91 4.90
N ARG A 122 -24.88 -1.85 3.94
CA ARG A 122 -24.69 -2.44 2.62
C ARG A 122 -23.49 -1.82 1.91
N ALA A 123 -23.29 -0.51 1.97
CA ALA A 123 -22.15 0.17 1.35
C ALA A 123 -20.78 -0.29 1.90
N LEU A 124 -20.71 -0.74 3.16
CA LEU A 124 -19.48 -1.27 3.77
C LEU A 124 -19.16 -2.70 3.34
N PHE A 125 -20.18 -3.54 3.13
CA PHE A 125 -20.01 -4.98 2.87
C PHE A 125 -20.23 -5.40 1.41
N TYR A 126 -20.87 -4.55 0.61
CA TYR A 126 -21.16 -4.81 -0.80
C TYR A 126 -20.05 -4.25 -1.70
N GLY A 127 -20.12 -4.59 -2.98
CA GLY A 127 -19.07 -4.22 -3.94
C GLY A 127 -18.89 -2.70 -4.07
N PRO A 128 -17.71 -2.25 -4.54
CA PRO A 128 -17.44 -0.81 -4.75
C PRO A 128 -18.44 -0.15 -5.70
N GLY A 129 -18.97 -0.89 -6.69
CA GLY A 129 -20.00 -0.41 -7.62
C GLY A 129 -21.44 -0.38 -7.08
N TRP A 130 -21.71 -0.83 -5.86
CA TRP A 130 -23.08 -0.89 -5.33
C TRP A 130 -23.63 0.48 -4.91
N PHE A 131 -24.83 0.82 -5.38
CA PHE A 131 -25.67 1.92 -4.92
C PHE A 131 -27.10 1.43 -4.65
N PRO A 132 -27.90 2.17 -3.85
CA PRO A 132 -29.31 1.82 -3.65
C PRO A 132 -30.04 1.63 -4.98
N GLY A 133 -30.65 0.47 -5.19
CA GLY A 133 -31.32 0.09 -6.45
C GLY A 133 -30.46 -0.73 -7.43
N THR A 134 -29.16 -0.85 -7.22
CA THR A 134 -28.27 -1.68 -8.06
C THR A 134 -28.04 -3.08 -7.46
N PRO A 135 -27.61 -4.08 -8.27
CA PRO A 135 -27.20 -5.39 -7.78
C PRO A 135 -26.05 -5.28 -6.77
N ARG A 136 -25.93 -6.25 -5.84
CA ARG A 136 -24.93 -6.29 -4.75
C ARG A 136 -23.48 -5.96 -5.18
N LEU A 137 -23.11 -6.27 -6.41
CA LEU A 137 -21.75 -6.15 -6.91
C LEU A 137 -21.57 -4.94 -7.86
N GLY A 138 -22.62 -4.14 -8.04
CA GLY A 138 -22.69 -3.04 -9.00
C GLY A 138 -23.35 -3.45 -10.31
N ASP A 139 -23.67 -2.46 -11.13
CA ASP A 139 -24.17 -2.66 -12.49
C ASP A 139 -23.00 -2.57 -13.49
N PRO A 140 -22.65 -3.67 -14.20
CA PRO A 140 -21.57 -3.68 -15.18
C PRO A 140 -21.68 -2.63 -16.29
N ASP A 141 -22.89 -2.21 -16.62
CA ASP A 141 -23.14 -1.27 -17.70
C ASP A 141 -22.87 0.18 -17.27
N THR A 142 -22.88 0.44 -15.96
CA THR A 142 -22.56 1.76 -15.38
C THR A 142 -21.06 2.04 -15.24
N PHE A 143 -20.19 1.05 -15.47
CA PHE A 143 -18.75 1.28 -15.39
C PHE A 143 -18.30 2.24 -16.50
N PRO A 144 -17.59 3.33 -16.18
CA PRO A 144 -17.11 4.26 -17.18
C PRO A 144 -16.10 3.55 -18.09
N ASP A 145 -16.22 3.77 -19.41
CA ASP A 145 -15.21 3.29 -20.35
C ASP A 145 -13.88 3.97 -20.07
N VAL A 146 -12.93 3.19 -19.58
CA VAL A 146 -11.60 3.68 -19.25
C VAL A 146 -10.88 4.03 -20.55
N LYS A 147 -10.77 5.34 -20.82
CA LYS A 147 -9.99 5.84 -21.96
C LYS A 147 -8.50 5.58 -21.71
N ALA A 148 -7.86 4.84 -22.61
CA ALA A 148 -6.40 4.73 -22.67
C ALA A 148 -5.80 5.95 -23.38
N PRO A 149 -4.55 6.36 -23.08
CA PRO A 149 -3.63 5.81 -22.06
C PRO A 149 -3.75 6.53 -20.71
N ARG A 150 -3.78 5.76 -19.60
CA ARG A 150 -3.62 6.35 -18.27
C ARG A 150 -2.15 6.68 -18.03
N VAL A 151 -1.87 7.89 -17.56
CA VAL A 151 -0.51 8.29 -17.15
C VAL A 151 -0.18 7.57 -15.86
N LYS A 152 0.90 6.79 -15.84
CA LYS A 152 1.42 6.15 -14.63
C LYS A 152 1.90 7.25 -13.68
N TYR A 153 1.51 7.16 -12.41
CA TYR A 153 2.04 8.04 -11.38
C TYR A 153 3.56 7.82 -11.23
N ASP A 154 4.34 8.84 -11.58
CA ASP A 154 5.80 8.82 -11.57
C ASP A 154 6.37 10.19 -11.15
N PRO A 155 6.47 10.45 -9.83
CA PRO A 155 7.05 11.69 -9.30
C PRO A 155 8.49 11.90 -9.78
N GLN A 156 8.75 13.03 -10.42
CA GLN A 156 10.10 13.41 -10.84
C GLN A 156 10.79 14.17 -9.71
N LEU A 157 11.75 13.52 -9.04
CA LEU A 157 12.53 14.10 -7.96
C LEU A 157 13.95 14.47 -8.43
N PRO A 158 14.60 15.47 -7.81
CA PRO A 158 16.00 15.73 -8.10
C PRO A 158 16.87 14.55 -7.66
N LYS A 159 17.92 14.24 -8.42
CA LYS A 159 18.75 13.03 -8.22
C LYS A 159 19.37 12.90 -6.83
N TRP A 160 19.73 14.00 -6.18
CA TRP A 160 20.26 13.97 -4.82
C TRP A 160 19.22 13.42 -3.81
N MET A 161 17.94 13.71 -4.02
CA MET A 161 16.85 13.27 -3.15
C MET A 161 16.52 11.80 -3.40
N GLU A 162 16.57 11.33 -4.64
CA GLU A 162 16.49 9.90 -4.95
C GLU A 162 17.59 9.10 -4.23
N ILE A 163 18.85 9.57 -4.32
CA ILE A 163 19.99 8.94 -3.64
C ILE A 163 19.80 8.97 -2.12
N TYR A 164 19.40 10.12 -1.57
CA TYR A 164 19.14 10.27 -0.14
C TYR A 164 18.11 9.26 0.38
N ILE A 165 16.96 9.16 -0.32
CA ILE A 165 15.89 8.23 0.01
C ILE A 165 16.38 6.79 -0.08
N LEU A 166 17.11 6.44 -1.14
CA LEU A 166 17.66 5.11 -1.33
C LEU A 166 18.63 4.73 -0.18
N VAL A 167 19.53 5.63 0.21
CA VAL A 167 20.48 5.39 1.30
C VAL A 167 19.73 5.18 2.63
N HIS A 168 18.75 6.02 2.95
CA HIS A 168 17.96 5.84 4.18
C HIS A 168 17.13 4.54 4.17
N PHE A 169 16.60 4.16 3.01
CA PHE A 169 15.91 2.88 2.85
C PHE A 169 16.85 1.70 3.06
N LEU A 170 18.07 1.73 2.51
CA LEU A 170 19.08 0.68 2.71
C LEU A 170 19.51 0.59 4.19
N ILE A 171 19.73 1.72 4.87
CA ILE A 171 20.04 1.72 6.30
C ILE A 171 18.88 1.12 7.11
N LEU A 172 17.62 1.44 6.77
CA LEU A 172 16.45 0.84 7.41
C LEU A 172 16.41 -0.68 7.23
N LEU A 173 16.76 -1.19 6.05
CA LEU A 173 16.84 -2.64 5.82
C LEU A 173 17.92 -3.29 6.68
N LEU A 174 19.08 -2.65 6.84
CA LEU A 174 20.16 -3.16 7.70
C LEU A 174 19.75 -3.16 9.18
N VAL A 175 19.16 -2.06 9.67
CA VAL A 175 18.65 -1.97 11.04
C VAL A 175 17.55 -2.99 11.29
N GLN A 176 16.62 -3.17 10.34
CA GLN A 176 15.58 -4.18 10.43
C GLN A 176 16.16 -5.59 10.49
N GLN A 177 17.12 -5.90 9.62
CA GLN A 177 17.73 -7.23 9.58
C GLN A 177 18.45 -7.56 10.88
N HIS A 178 19.22 -6.62 11.43
CA HIS A 178 19.90 -6.80 12.72
C HIS A 178 18.89 -6.94 13.88
N TRP A 179 17.85 -6.11 13.91
CA TRP A 179 16.81 -6.23 14.93
C TRP A 179 16.12 -7.59 14.90
N ILE A 180 15.85 -8.15 13.70
CA ILE A 180 15.23 -9.48 13.55
C ILE A 180 16.12 -10.59 14.14
N THR A 181 17.45 -10.52 13.97
CA THR A 181 18.36 -11.53 14.51
C THR A 181 18.45 -11.50 16.04
N GLU A 182 18.19 -10.34 16.64
CA GLU A 182 18.31 -10.11 18.09
C GLU A 182 16.94 -10.03 18.80
N LEU A 183 15.84 -10.44 18.15
CA LEU A 183 14.48 -10.33 18.69
C LEU A 183 14.28 -10.98 20.06
N GLN A 184 15.04 -12.03 20.36
CA GLN A 184 14.94 -12.76 21.63
C GLN A 184 15.69 -12.07 22.79
N VAL A 185 16.60 -11.15 22.47
CA VAL A 185 17.43 -10.43 23.45
C VAL A 185 16.75 -9.13 23.87
N PHE A 186 16.05 -8.46 22.94
CA PHE A 186 15.42 -7.18 23.21
C PHE A 186 14.15 -7.30 24.06
N PRO A 187 13.97 -6.42 25.08
CA PRO A 187 12.69 -6.26 25.75
C PRO A 187 11.57 -5.89 24.76
N TRP A 188 10.34 -6.31 25.07
CA TRP A 188 9.17 -6.04 24.20
C TRP A 188 8.96 -4.54 23.93
N VAL A 189 9.32 -3.67 24.88
CA VAL A 189 9.22 -2.21 24.74
C VAL A 189 10.16 -1.69 23.65
N SER A 190 11.42 -2.11 23.67
CA SER A 190 12.40 -1.74 22.64
C SER A 190 11.99 -2.29 21.28
N SER A 191 11.50 -3.53 21.24
CA SER A 191 10.98 -4.15 20.02
C SER A 191 9.77 -3.41 19.44
N LEU A 192 8.86 -2.93 20.29
CA LEU A 192 7.76 -2.08 19.86
C LEU A 192 8.27 -0.73 19.32
N ALA A 193 9.24 -0.11 20.00
CA ALA A 193 9.84 1.14 19.56
C ALA A 193 10.53 1.01 18.19
N PHE A 194 11.32 -0.04 17.95
CA PHE A 194 11.92 -0.33 16.65
C PHE A 194 10.87 -0.58 15.57
N THR A 195 9.81 -1.33 15.89
CA THR A 195 8.70 -1.59 14.96
C THR A 195 8.02 -0.28 14.55
N LEU A 196 7.69 0.59 15.51
CA LEU A 196 7.11 1.90 15.24
C LEU A 196 8.07 2.79 14.45
N PHE A 197 9.36 2.80 14.81
CA PHE A 197 10.37 3.57 14.11
C PHE A 197 10.47 3.16 12.63
N ILE A 198 10.56 1.85 12.33
CA ILE A 198 10.59 1.34 10.94
C ILE A 198 9.29 1.69 10.22
N PHE A 199 8.14 1.48 10.86
CA PHE A 199 6.83 1.82 10.32
C PHE A 199 6.77 3.30 9.92
N PHE A 200 7.01 4.23 10.85
CA PHE A 200 7.00 5.66 10.54
C PHE A 200 8.06 6.06 9.52
N SER A 201 9.26 5.47 9.57
CA SER A 201 10.32 5.79 8.62
C SER A 201 9.94 5.45 7.18
N THR A 202 9.31 4.29 6.93
CA THR A 202 8.83 3.93 5.58
C THR A 202 7.71 4.86 5.11
N GLY A 203 6.84 5.31 6.03
CA GLY A 203 5.81 6.32 5.73
C GLY A 203 6.39 7.69 5.39
N ILE A 204 7.45 8.13 6.08
CA ILE A 204 8.14 9.40 5.82
C ILE A 204 8.86 9.35 4.49
N ILE A 205 9.59 8.26 4.19
CA ILE A 205 10.23 8.06 2.88
C ILE A 205 9.20 8.16 1.75
N GLY A 206 8.04 7.51 1.89
CA GLY A 206 6.96 7.62 0.91
C GLY A 206 6.41 9.04 0.77
N ALA A 207 6.28 9.78 1.87
CA ALA A 207 5.81 11.17 1.88
C ALA A 207 6.82 12.12 1.23
N MET A 208 8.11 11.88 1.44
CA MET A 208 9.18 12.62 0.78
C MET A 208 9.16 12.37 -0.72
N TYR A 209 8.97 11.11 -1.14
CA TYR A 209 8.90 10.76 -2.56
C TYR A 209 7.69 11.41 -3.26
N ASP A 210 6.56 11.50 -2.56
CA ASP A 210 5.34 12.18 -3.02
C ASP A 210 5.38 13.72 -2.85
N GLY A 211 6.48 14.29 -2.33
CA GLY A 211 6.65 15.74 -2.21
C GLY A 211 5.74 16.43 -1.18
N TRP A 212 5.32 15.73 -0.13
CA TRP A 212 4.41 16.28 0.86
C TRP A 212 5.05 17.37 1.72
N TRP A 213 4.31 18.46 1.97
CA TRP A 213 4.84 19.65 2.65
C TRP A 213 5.33 19.40 4.08
N TRP A 214 4.73 18.45 4.81
CA TRP A 214 5.14 18.11 6.18
C TRP A 214 6.25 17.05 6.24
N ALA A 215 6.63 16.43 5.11
CA ALA A 215 7.64 15.38 5.08
C ALA A 215 9.01 15.85 5.64
N PRO A 216 9.51 17.06 5.33
CA PRO A 216 10.74 17.59 5.93
C PRO A 216 10.70 17.66 7.46
N LEU A 217 9.56 18.02 8.03
CA LEU A 217 9.38 18.12 9.49
C LEU A 217 9.50 16.77 10.17
N LEU A 218 8.83 15.75 9.62
CA LEU A 218 8.91 14.40 10.16
C LEU A 218 10.27 13.75 9.91
N GLU A 219 10.94 14.10 8.81
CA GLU A 219 12.29 13.62 8.54
C GLU A 219 13.30 14.21 9.54
N ALA A 220 13.19 15.51 9.87
CA ALA A 220 14.02 16.13 10.90
C ALA A 220 13.80 15.46 12.27
N THR A 221 12.55 15.25 12.68
CA THR A 221 12.26 14.60 13.97
C THR A 221 12.72 13.15 14.01
N ARG A 222 12.54 12.38 12.93
CA ARG A 222 13.04 11.01 12.79
C ARG A 222 14.56 10.95 12.91
N CYS A 223 15.27 11.87 12.25
CA CYS A 223 16.73 11.90 12.30
C CYS A 223 17.24 12.27 13.70
N ILE A 224 16.63 13.26 14.36
CA ILE A 224 16.96 13.62 15.75
C ILE A 224 16.70 12.44 16.70
N ALA A 225 15.54 11.79 16.56
CA ALA A 225 15.18 10.65 17.41
C ALA A 225 16.17 9.49 17.25
N TYR A 226 16.59 9.19 16.02
CA TYR A 226 17.62 8.19 15.77
C TYR A 226 18.94 8.55 16.43
N VAL A 227 19.44 9.79 16.24
CA VAL A 227 20.71 10.24 16.84
C VAL A 227 20.65 10.21 18.37
N ALA A 228 19.55 10.67 18.96
CA ALA A 228 19.36 10.69 20.40
C ALA A 228 19.38 9.28 21.01
N TYR A 229 18.88 8.28 20.30
CA TYR A 229 18.87 6.89 20.76
C TYR A 229 20.20 6.17 20.48
N ALA A 230 20.70 6.28 19.24
CA ALA A 230 21.86 5.53 18.75
C ALA A 230 23.20 6.02 19.33
N ARG A 231 23.26 7.23 19.90
CA ARG A 231 24.47 7.74 20.59
C ARG A 231 24.83 6.92 21.83
N ASP A 232 23.81 6.44 22.55
CA ASP A 232 23.96 5.72 23.83
C ASP A 232 23.80 4.20 23.62
N ASN A 233 23.20 3.78 22.50
CA ASN A 233 22.88 2.39 22.19
C ASN A 233 23.31 2.05 20.76
N PRO A 234 24.45 1.36 20.55
CA PRO A 234 24.87 0.92 19.22
C PRO A 234 23.83 -0.06 18.64
N ILE A 235 23.43 0.14 17.38
CA ILE A 235 22.32 -0.59 16.77
C ILE A 235 22.81 -1.72 15.88
N LEU A 236 23.94 -1.57 15.18
CA LEU A 236 24.41 -2.53 14.17
C LEU A 236 25.51 -3.46 14.70
N ALA A 237 25.88 -3.32 15.98
CA ALA A 237 26.96 -4.07 16.66
C ALA A 237 28.33 -3.97 15.95
N HIS A 238 28.52 -2.95 15.11
CA HIS A 238 29.72 -2.72 14.31
C HIS A 238 30.17 -1.26 14.51
N PRO A 239 31.21 -0.99 15.34
CA PRO A 239 31.52 0.36 15.81
C PRO A 239 31.73 1.40 14.70
N LEU A 240 32.44 1.03 13.63
CA LEU A 240 32.68 1.94 12.50
C LEU A 240 31.40 2.24 11.71
N LEU A 241 30.54 1.23 11.55
CA LEU A 241 29.29 1.37 10.82
C LEU A 241 28.27 2.17 11.64
N ASP A 242 28.16 1.89 12.94
CA ASP A 242 27.32 2.66 13.87
C ASP A 242 27.73 4.14 13.89
N LEU A 243 29.03 4.43 13.95
CA LEU A 243 29.54 5.81 13.89
C LEU A 243 29.21 6.47 12.55
N ALA A 244 29.40 5.76 11.43
CA ALA A 244 29.10 6.28 10.10
C ALA A 244 27.60 6.59 9.93
N VAL A 245 26.72 5.68 10.38
CA VAL A 245 25.26 5.88 10.31
C VAL A 245 24.82 7.00 11.27
N LEU A 246 25.37 7.05 12.49
CA LEU A 246 25.08 8.13 13.44
C LEU A 246 25.48 9.50 12.88
N ALA A 247 26.69 9.61 12.32
CA ALA A 247 27.17 10.84 11.69
C ALA A 247 26.30 11.23 10.49
N TYR A 248 25.91 10.26 9.65
CA TYR A 248 25.03 10.50 8.52
C TYR A 248 23.66 11.05 8.97
N PHE A 249 23.03 10.44 9.98
CA PHE A 249 21.77 10.92 10.54
C PHE A 249 21.89 12.28 11.24
N ALA A 250 23.04 12.58 11.87
CA ALA A 250 23.31 13.89 12.46
C ALA A 250 23.44 14.98 11.40
N VAL A 251 24.10 14.71 10.27
CA VAL A 251 24.16 15.66 9.14
C VAL A 251 22.76 15.84 8.53
N SER A 252 22.02 14.74 8.33
CA SER A 252 20.65 14.79 7.82
C SER A 252 19.72 15.60 8.73
N SER A 253 19.86 15.49 10.07
CA SER A 253 19.01 16.25 11.00
C SER A 253 19.24 17.75 10.88
N VAL A 254 20.49 18.21 10.78
CA VAL A 254 20.81 19.63 10.59
C VAL A 254 20.24 20.14 9.26
N MET A 255 20.43 19.37 8.19
CA MET A 255 19.91 19.71 6.86
C MET A 255 18.38 19.84 6.89
N TRP A 256 17.66 18.86 7.42
CA TRP A 256 16.19 18.88 7.41
C TRP A 256 15.62 19.88 8.40
N CYS A 257 16.23 20.11 9.57
CA CYS A 257 15.84 21.21 10.45
C CYS A 257 15.87 22.56 9.74
N SER A 258 16.89 22.82 8.92
CA SER A 258 16.98 24.06 8.14
C SER A 258 15.84 24.20 7.13
N GLN A 259 15.50 23.11 6.42
CA GLN A 259 14.42 23.10 5.44
C GLN A 259 13.04 23.16 6.10
N SER A 260 12.85 22.47 7.23
CA SER A 260 11.64 22.54 8.06
C SER A 260 11.31 23.95 8.50
N MET A 261 12.31 24.73 8.92
CA MET A 261 12.11 26.14 9.27
C MET A 261 11.64 26.97 8.06
N ALA A 262 12.16 26.69 6.87
CA ALA A 262 11.73 27.37 5.64
C ALA A 262 10.25 27.04 5.31
N VAL A 263 9.86 25.77 5.43
CA VAL A 263 8.48 25.33 5.22
C VAL A 263 7.53 25.99 6.22
N ILE A 264 7.84 25.96 7.52
CA ILE A 264 7.00 26.59 8.56
C ILE A 264 6.80 28.08 8.27
N LYS A 265 7.88 28.80 7.92
CA LYS A 265 7.80 30.23 7.58
C LYS A 265 6.89 30.48 6.38
N ALA A 266 6.97 29.64 5.34
CA ALA A 266 6.11 29.73 4.17
C ALA A 266 4.63 29.51 4.52
N THR A 267 4.33 28.47 5.31
CA THR A 267 2.96 28.15 5.75
C THR A 267 2.36 29.25 6.63
N LEU A 268 3.14 29.78 7.59
CA LEU A 268 2.69 30.88 8.45
C LEU A 268 2.44 32.18 7.65
N LYS A 269 3.24 32.44 6.61
CA LYS A 269 3.03 33.59 5.72
C LYS A 269 1.72 33.46 4.93
N HIS A 270 1.42 32.26 4.43
CA HIS A 270 0.16 31.99 3.72
C HIS A 270 -1.05 32.25 4.61
N HIS A 271 -1.02 31.78 5.87
CA HIS A 271 -2.14 31.93 6.79
C HIS A 271 -2.34 33.36 7.33
N LYS A 272 -1.35 34.24 7.19
CA LYS A 272 -1.49 35.68 7.52
C LYS A 272 -2.09 36.51 6.37
N LEU A 273 -2.19 35.94 5.17
CA LEU A 273 -2.70 36.60 3.96
C LEU A 273 -4.16 36.21 3.65
N GLU A 274 -4.71 35.24 4.38
CA GLU A 274 -6.13 34.82 4.38
C GLU A 274 -6.86 35.49 5.54
#